data_AF-U9U679-F1
#
_entry.id   AF-U9U679-F1
#
_cell.length_a   1.000
_cell.length_b   1.000
_cell.length_c   1.000
_cell.angle_alpha   90.00
_cell.angle_beta   90.00
_cell.angle_gamma   90.00
#
_symmetry.space_group_name_H-M   'P 1'
#
loop_
_entity.id
_entity.type
_entity.pdbx_description
1 polymer ?
#
loop_
_entity_poly.entity_id
_entity_poly.type
_entity_poly.pdbx_seq_one_letter_code
_entity_poly.pdbx_strand_id
1 'polypeptide(L)'
;MSENKEIYLKSEFINWNSGNERIDSFIQEMQLRTKYGSEKVVEWIPYSQFNEIKEMGKNNAITVYSAIWKNGPLRYNYWINEYTRDSYKNVALNLL
;
A
#
# COMPACT_ATOMS: atom_id res chain seq x y z
N MET A 1 -5.31 -25.27 5.36
CA MET A 1 -4.05 -24.59 4.99
C MET A 1 -4.25 -23.25 4.27
N SER A 2 -5.45 -22.93 3.76
CA SER A 2 -5.84 -21.60 3.21
C SER A 2 -6.20 -20.59 4.30
N GLU A 3 -6.91 -21.00 5.36
CA GLU A 3 -7.38 -20.10 6.43
C GLU A 3 -6.25 -19.31 7.11
N ASN A 4 -5.14 -19.95 7.45
CA ASN A 4 -4.00 -19.27 8.11
C ASN A 4 -3.36 -18.18 7.23
N LYS A 5 -3.49 -18.28 5.90
CA LYS A 5 -2.92 -17.31 4.95
C LYS A 5 -3.81 -16.08 4.79
N GLU A 6 -5.13 -16.28 4.75
CA GLU A 6 -6.10 -15.19 4.78
C GLU A 6 -6.04 -14.44 6.11
N ILE A 7 -5.86 -15.16 7.23
CA ILE A 7 -5.72 -14.58 8.57
C ILE A 7 -4.46 -13.71 8.68
N TYR A 8 -3.32 -14.12 8.10
CA TYR A 8 -2.07 -13.34 8.13
C TYR A 8 -2.18 -12.02 7.35
N LEU A 9 -2.74 -12.07 6.13
CA LEU A 9 -2.98 -10.85 5.35
C LEU A 9 -3.98 -9.96 6.11
N LYS A 10 -5.08 -10.53 6.62
CA LYS A 10 -6.02 -9.79 7.46
C LYS A 10 -5.33 -9.14 8.67
N SER A 11 -4.52 -9.84 9.46
CA SER A 11 -3.92 -9.27 10.67
C SER A 11 -2.95 -8.11 10.41
N GLU A 12 -2.19 -8.16 9.32
CA GLU A 12 -1.27 -7.07 8.92
C GLU A 12 -2.01 -5.86 8.31
N PHE A 13 -3.19 -6.08 7.72
CA PHE A 13 -3.97 -5.03 7.03
C PHE A 13 -5.24 -4.57 7.78
N ILE A 14 -5.59 -5.09 8.98
CA ILE A 14 -6.91 -4.82 9.59
C ILE A 14 -7.00 -3.54 10.43
N ASN A 15 -5.91 -2.84 10.71
CA ASN A 15 -5.96 -1.69 11.64
C ASN A 15 -6.25 -0.33 10.99
N TRP A 16 -6.71 -0.28 9.73
CA TRP A 16 -7.06 0.97 9.07
C TRP A 16 -8.53 1.00 8.67
N ASN A 17 -9.15 2.18 8.83
CA ASN A 17 -10.49 2.52 8.37
C ASN A 17 -10.39 3.93 7.79
N SER A 18 -10.74 4.10 6.51
CA SER A 18 -10.67 5.42 5.86
C SER A 18 -11.84 6.33 6.25
N GLY A 19 -12.88 5.79 6.89
CA GLY A 19 -14.16 6.43 7.11
C GLY A 19 -15.04 6.42 5.85
N ASN A 20 -14.62 5.75 4.78
CA ASN A 20 -15.32 5.66 3.51
C ASN A 20 -15.55 4.20 3.13
N GLU A 21 -16.76 3.71 3.37
CA GLU A 21 -17.14 2.30 3.17
C GLU A 21 -16.86 1.79 1.76
N ARG A 22 -17.01 2.65 0.73
CA ARG A 22 -16.76 2.27 -0.66
C ARG A 22 -15.27 2.05 -0.93
N ILE A 23 -14.41 2.92 -0.40
CA ILE A 23 -12.95 2.78 -0.50
C ILE A 23 -12.49 1.56 0.30
N ASP A 24 -12.98 1.42 1.52
CA ASP A 24 -12.63 0.31 2.40
C ASP A 24 -13.00 -1.04 1.76
N SER A 25 -14.22 -1.15 1.20
CA SER A 25 -14.69 -2.35 0.50
C SER A 25 -13.83 -2.68 -0.72
N PHE A 26 -13.48 -1.66 -1.53
CA PHE A 26 -12.64 -1.85 -2.70
C PHE A 26 -11.26 -2.41 -2.35
N ILE A 27 -10.62 -1.83 -1.34
CA ILE A 27 -9.27 -2.26 -0.92
C ILE A 27 -9.33 -3.68 -0.35
N GLN A 28 -10.33 -4.00 0.48
CA GLN A 28 -10.53 -5.35 0.99
C GLN A 28 -10.71 -6.37 -0.13
N GLU A 29 -11.53 -6.04 -1.14
CA GLU A 29 -11.73 -6.92 -2.30
C GLU A 29 -10.41 -7.16 -3.07
N MET A 30 -9.62 -6.10 -3.27
CA MET A 30 -8.31 -6.20 -3.93
C MET A 30 -7.31 -7.04 -3.12
N GLN A 31 -7.33 -6.90 -1.80
CA GLN A 31 -6.48 -7.68 -0.90
C GLN A 31 -6.90 -9.17 -0.87
N LEU A 32 -8.20 -9.48 -0.88
CA LEU A 32 -8.71 -10.86 -0.97
C LEU A 32 -8.30 -11.56 -2.28
N ARG A 33 -8.21 -10.81 -3.37
CA ARG A 33 -7.73 -11.32 -4.66
C ARG A 33 -6.20 -11.53 -4.70
N THR A 34 -5.47 -10.96 -3.75
CA THR A 34 -4.01 -11.02 -3.70
C THR A 34 -3.55 -12.33 -3.05
N LYS A 35 -2.73 -13.11 -3.75
CA LYS A 35 -2.16 -14.35 -3.21
C LYS A 35 -1.01 -14.04 -2.26
N TYR A 36 -0.89 -14.82 -1.18
CA TYR A 36 0.30 -14.80 -0.33
C TYR A 36 1.56 -15.04 -1.17
N GLY A 37 2.60 -14.22 -0.95
CA GLY A 37 3.82 -14.25 -1.76
C GLY A 37 3.73 -13.40 -3.03
N SER A 38 2.61 -12.70 -3.27
CA SER A 38 2.52 -11.74 -4.37
C SER A 38 3.44 -10.55 -4.13
N GLU A 39 4.16 -10.14 -5.18
CA GLU A 39 4.96 -8.91 -5.21
C GLU A 39 4.08 -7.66 -5.34
N LYS A 40 2.82 -7.81 -5.76
CA LYS A 40 1.85 -6.73 -5.91
C LYS A 40 0.78 -6.88 -4.83
N VAL A 41 0.79 -5.97 -3.87
CA VAL A 41 -0.17 -5.88 -2.78
C VAL A 41 -0.77 -4.48 -2.78
N VAL A 42 -2.09 -4.38 -2.61
CA VAL A 42 -2.77 -3.10 -2.46
C VAL A 42 -2.74 -2.71 -0.98
N GLU A 43 -2.20 -1.52 -0.68
CA GLU A 43 -2.06 -0.99 0.68
C GLU A 43 -2.80 0.36 0.82
N TRP A 44 -3.46 0.58 1.96
CA TRP A 44 -3.91 1.90 2.37
C TRP A 44 -2.81 2.58 3.18
N ILE A 45 -2.32 3.73 2.70
CA ILE A 45 -1.20 4.44 3.32
C ILE A 45 -1.65 5.80 3.87
N PRO A 46 -1.55 6.04 5.18
CA PRO A 46 -1.83 7.34 5.76
C PRO A 46 -0.88 8.41 5.18
N TYR A 47 -1.42 9.60 4.90
CA TYR A 47 -0.64 10.71 4.33
C TYR A 47 0.61 11.08 5.14
N SER A 48 0.57 10.90 6.46
CA SER A 48 1.68 11.15 7.39
C SER A 48 2.92 10.25 7.18
N GLN A 49 2.79 9.21 6.38
CA GLN A 49 3.89 8.33 5.96
C GLN A 49 4.76 8.93 4.86
N PHE A 50 4.31 10.00 4.20
CA PHE A 50 5.05 10.65 3.12
C PHE A 50 5.80 11.88 3.62
N ASN A 51 7.07 11.96 3.28
CA ASN A 51 7.97 13.09 3.53
C ASN A 51 8.39 13.72 2.21
N GLU A 52 8.97 14.93 2.28
CA GLU A 52 9.60 15.61 1.14
C GLU A 52 8.71 15.69 -0.11
N ILE A 53 7.42 15.97 0.10
CA ILE A 53 6.43 16.03 -0.97
C ILE A 53 6.71 17.26 -1.84
N LYS A 54 7.00 17.04 -3.13
CA LYS A 54 7.37 18.08 -4.10
C LYS A 54 6.56 17.91 -5.38
N GLU A 55 5.93 18.97 -5.85
CA GLU A 55 5.22 18.96 -7.14
C GLU A 55 6.21 18.70 -8.28
N MET A 56 5.89 17.74 -9.14
CA MET A 56 6.67 17.43 -10.34
C MET A 56 6.05 18.03 -11.60
N GLY A 57 4.73 18.19 -11.61
CA GLY A 57 4.02 18.78 -12.72
C GLY A 57 2.51 18.61 -12.61
N LYS A 58 1.81 19.44 -13.36
CA LYS A 58 0.35 19.50 -13.37
C LYS A 58 -0.16 19.58 -14.80
N ASN A 59 -1.22 18.84 -15.07
CA ASN A 59 -2.04 19.04 -16.26
C ASN A 59 -3.51 19.29 -15.84
N ASN A 60 -4.42 19.37 -16.80
CA ASN A 60 -5.83 19.67 -16.51
C ASN A 60 -6.57 18.59 -15.70
N ALA A 61 -6.02 17.37 -15.60
CA ALA A 61 -6.69 16.24 -14.96
C ALA A 61 -5.96 15.71 -13.72
N ILE A 62 -4.64 15.86 -13.63
CA ILE A 62 -3.81 15.23 -12.61
C ILE A 62 -2.70 16.20 -12.20
N THR A 63 -2.43 16.26 -10.89
CA THR A 63 -1.18 16.82 -10.36
C THR A 63 -0.31 15.70 -9.82
N VAL A 64 0.95 15.65 -10.26
CA VAL A 64 1.91 14.63 -9.87
C VAL A 64 2.90 15.21 -8.88
N TYR A 65 3.11 14.52 -7.76
CA TYR A 65 4.10 14.85 -6.74
C TYR A 65 5.12 13.72 -6.63
N SER A 66 6.36 14.03 -6.31
CA SER A 66 7.31 13.08 -5.73
C SER A 66 7.23 13.14 -4.22
N ALA A 67 7.49 12.02 -3.55
CA ALA A 67 7.57 11.94 -2.10
C ALA A 67 8.49 10.80 -1.66
N ILE A 68 8.96 10.85 -0.41
CA ILE A 68 9.62 9.74 0.26
C ILE A 68 8.59 9.04 1.15
N TRP A 69 8.29 7.78 0.86
CA TRP A 69 7.48 6.93 1.71
C TRP A 69 8.35 6.30 2.82
N LYS A 70 8.16 6.74 4.07
CA LYS A 70 8.96 6.32 5.24
C LYS A 70 8.97 4.82 5.42
N ASN A 71 7.81 4.20 5.62
CA ASN A 71 7.73 2.76 5.80
C ASN A 71 8.00 1.99 4.50
N GLY A 72 7.68 2.59 3.35
CA GLY A 72 7.90 1.98 2.05
C GLY A 72 6.98 0.80 1.73
N PRO A 73 7.01 0.32 0.48
CA PRO A 73 6.15 -0.76 0.02
C PRO A 73 6.48 -2.08 0.68
N LEU A 74 5.45 -2.91 0.84
CA LEU A 74 5.66 -4.32 1.16
C LEU A 74 6.33 -5.05 -0.01
N ARG A 75 7.28 -5.90 0.34
CA ARG A 75 8.00 -6.77 -0.57
C ARG A 75 8.10 -8.16 0.02
N TYR A 76 7.68 -9.16 -0.75
CA TYR A 76 7.86 -10.53 -0.34
C TYR A 76 9.33 -10.94 -0.41
N ASN A 77 9.86 -11.45 0.69
CA ASN A 77 11.21 -11.97 0.78
C ASN A 77 11.17 -13.51 0.70
N TYR A 78 11.54 -14.04 -0.46
CA TYR A 78 11.54 -15.49 -0.72
C TYR A 78 12.51 -16.29 0.17
N TRP A 79 13.56 -15.66 0.71
CA TRP A 79 14.56 -16.33 1.54
C TRP A 79 14.04 -16.67 2.93
N ILE A 80 13.24 -15.77 3.51
CA ILE A 80 12.63 -15.94 4.83
C ILE A 80 11.14 -16.28 4.74
N ASN A 81 10.58 -16.31 3.53
CA ASN A 81 9.18 -16.63 3.25
C ASN A 81 8.18 -15.70 3.97
N GLU A 82 8.53 -14.42 4.10
CA GLU A 82 7.77 -13.39 4.82
C GLU A 82 7.76 -12.06 4.06
N TYR A 83 6.81 -11.18 4.41
CA TYR A 83 6.78 -9.82 3.90
C TYR A 83 7.73 -8.91 4.69
N THR A 84 8.51 -8.13 3.96
CA THR A 84 9.42 -7.11 4.48
C THR A 84 9.04 -5.75 3.91
N ARG A 85 9.55 -4.67 4.50
CA ARG A 85 9.34 -3.32 3.98
C ARG A 85 10.63 -2.73 3.42
N ASP A 86 10.51 -2.07 2.29
CA ASP A 86 11.62 -1.38 1.65
C ASP A 86 11.51 0.13 1.97
N SER A 87 12.00 0.54 3.13
CA SER A 87 11.79 1.88 3.70
C SER A 87 12.43 3.02 2.91
N TYR A 88 11.93 4.24 3.12
CA TYR A 88 12.41 5.48 2.52
C TYR A 88 12.45 5.46 0.98
N LYS A 89 11.40 4.96 0.36
CA LYS A 89 11.30 4.90 -1.11
C LYS A 89 10.78 6.18 -1.71
N ASN A 90 11.45 6.61 -2.78
CA ASN A 90 10.91 7.61 -3.68
C ASN A 90 9.70 7.03 -4.42
N VAL A 91 8.58 7.73 -4.33
CA VAL A 91 7.31 7.37 -4.97
C VAL A 91 6.71 8.57 -5.69
N ALA A 92 5.87 8.28 -6.69
CA ALA A 92 5.02 9.27 -7.31
C ALA A 92 3.62 9.21 -6.70
N LEU A 93 3.09 10.37 -6.29
CA LEU A 93 1.73 10.53 -5.81
C LEU A 93 0.92 11.26 -6.89
N ASN A 94 -0.14 10.62 -7.38
CA ASN A 94 -1.07 11.23 -8.32
C ASN A 94 -2.28 11.75 -7.54
N LEU A 95 -2.52 13.05 -7.61
CA LEU A 95 -3.73 13.67 -7.10
C LEU A 95 -4.72 13.81 -8.26
N LEU A 96 -5.84 13.09 -8.16
CA LEU A 96 -6.93 13.00 -9.13
C LEU A 96 -8.12 13.87 -8.71
#